data_AF-A0A7S1RA10-F1
#
_entry.id   AF-A0A7S1RA10-F1
#
_cell.length_a   1.000
_cell.length_b   1.000
_cell.length_c   1.000
_cell.angle_alpha   90.00
_cell.angle_beta   90.00
_cell.angle_gamma   90.00
#
_symmetry.space_group_name_H-M   'P 1'
#
loop_
_entity.id
_entity.type
_entity.pdbx_description
1 polymer ?
#
loop_
_entity_poly.entity_id
_entity_poly.type
_entity_poly.pdbx_seq_one_letter_code
_entity_poly.pdbx_strand_id
1 'polypeptide(L)'
;GDVRPSTNMAVGFIKDRGLEDRTLGVFSKCDQNADPDVLRALTLHEATADGDTPEALGAVPLKSWVACMLKAPEEEALQVHNFERILTQRRDEASFFQSNPELKRLMDGQAAGTGALIRHLEKQYYNYLSTTWKAGAMSKLLKKLDETEFQLSMMGIVKASERDELARQEVARRVGPGSPVSDLYSRFLLDSIRGELCASVRASLAHLGPTEEAVVWEAGAV
;
A
#
# COMPACT_ATOMS: atom_id res chain seq x y z
N GLY A 1 -29.95 0.51 35.60
CA GLY A 1 -28.87 -0.47 35.80
C GLY A 1 -27.58 0.28 36.05
N ASP A 2 -26.65 -0.24 36.86
CA ASP A 2 -25.42 0.47 37.24
C ASP A 2 -24.59 0.79 35.99
N VAL A 3 -24.48 2.09 35.64
CA VAL A 3 -23.92 2.59 34.37
C VAL A 3 -22.41 2.76 34.43
N ARG A 4 -21.75 2.26 35.48
CA ARG A 4 -20.33 2.50 35.75
C ARG A 4 -19.46 1.70 34.76
N PRO A 5 -18.73 2.36 33.85
CA PRO A 5 -17.88 1.65 32.88
C PRO A 5 -16.81 0.78 33.54
N SER A 6 -16.32 1.18 34.72
CA SER A 6 -15.27 0.49 35.47
C SER A 6 -15.64 -0.92 35.94
N THR A 7 -16.92 -1.27 36.05
CA THR A 7 -17.36 -2.61 36.48
C THR A 7 -17.51 -3.59 35.31
N ASN A 8 -17.36 -3.11 34.07
CA ASN A 8 -17.50 -3.93 32.88
C ASN A 8 -16.23 -4.78 32.64
N MET A 9 -16.39 -6.10 32.54
CA MET A 9 -15.29 -7.03 32.26
C MET A 9 -14.52 -6.70 30.98
N ALA A 10 -15.20 -6.19 29.94
CA ALA A 10 -14.55 -5.79 28.70
C ALA A 10 -13.55 -4.64 28.92
N VAL A 11 -13.89 -3.72 29.82
CA VAL A 11 -13.03 -2.58 30.17
C VAL A 11 -11.84 -3.03 31.03
N GLY A 12 -12.04 -4.02 31.90
CA GLY A 12 -10.95 -4.70 32.60
C GLY A 12 -9.93 -5.30 31.63
N PHE A 13 -10.39 -6.04 30.61
CA PHE A 13 -9.52 -6.62 29.59
C PHE A 13 -8.72 -5.57 28.80
N ILE A 14 -9.33 -4.42 28.48
CA ILE A 14 -8.66 -3.32 27.77
C ILE A 14 -7.51 -2.77 28.62
N LYS A 15 -7.74 -2.57 29.92
CA LYS A 15 -6.75 -2.08 30.87
C LYS A 15 -5.61 -3.07 31.06
N ASP A 16 -5.92 -4.35 31.24
CA ASP A 16 -4.92 -5.41 31.43
C ASP A 16 -3.97 -5.54 30.23
N ARG A 17 -4.40 -5.13 29.04
CA ARG A 17 -3.60 -5.17 27.80
C ARG A 17 -3.00 -3.83 27.40
N GLY A 18 -3.23 -2.76 28.16
CA GLY A 18 -2.74 -1.42 27.83
C GLY A 18 -3.27 -0.90 26.49
N LEU A 19 -4.55 -1.14 26.20
CA LEU A 19 -5.20 -0.79 24.93
C LEU A 19 -6.05 0.50 25.01
N GLU A 20 -5.92 1.27 26.08
CA GLU A 20 -6.75 2.44 26.33
C GLU A 20 -6.61 3.52 25.23
N ASP A 21 -5.39 3.70 24.72
CA ASP A 21 -5.02 4.69 23.69
C ASP A 21 -5.58 4.37 22.30
N ARG A 22 -6.05 3.14 22.10
CA ARG A 22 -6.54 2.60 20.82
C ARG A 22 -8.01 2.21 20.86
N THR A 23 -8.66 2.32 22.02
CA THR A 23 -10.04 1.89 22.20
C THR A 23 -10.99 3.08 22.24
N LEU A 24 -12.11 2.93 21.54
CA LEU A 24 -13.23 3.88 21.57
C LEU A 24 -14.33 3.28 22.44
N GLY A 25 -14.76 4.02 23.45
CA GLY A 25 -15.89 3.65 24.29
C GLY A 25 -17.21 4.11 23.65
N VAL A 26 -18.24 3.27 23.70
CA VAL A 26 -19.56 3.61 23.18
C VAL A 26 -20.62 3.32 24.24
N PHE A 27 -21.34 4.35 24.65
CA PHE A 27 -22.57 4.19 25.42
C PHE A 27 -23.72 3.94 24.44
N SER A 28 -24.41 2.82 24.62
CA SER A 28 -25.58 2.45 23.81
C SER A 28 -26.84 2.46 24.66
N LYS A 29 -28.01 2.58 24.02
CA LYS A 29 -29.33 2.60 24.68
C LYS A 29 -29.45 3.71 25.75
N CYS A 30 -28.94 4.90 25.42
CA CYS A 30 -28.97 6.05 26.32
C CYS A 30 -30.41 6.46 26.71
N ASP A 31 -31.41 6.04 25.95
CA ASP A 31 -32.85 6.24 26.21
C ASP A 31 -33.37 5.46 27.43
N GLN A 32 -32.73 4.36 27.84
CA GLN A 32 -33.29 3.43 28.83
C GLN A 32 -32.74 3.60 30.24
N ASN A 33 -31.52 4.10 30.40
CA ASN A 33 -30.80 3.97 31.67
C ASN A 33 -29.82 5.12 32.00
N ALA A 34 -29.73 6.17 31.17
CA ALA A 34 -28.73 7.21 31.38
C ALA A 34 -29.34 8.49 31.95
N ASP A 35 -28.89 8.87 33.14
CA ASP A 35 -29.02 10.26 33.58
C ASP A 35 -28.18 11.14 32.63
N PRO A 36 -28.78 12.16 31.99
CA PRO A 36 -28.08 13.06 31.08
C PRO A 36 -26.81 13.70 31.65
N ASP A 37 -26.81 14.04 32.95
CA ASP A 37 -25.66 14.71 33.57
C ASP A 37 -24.50 13.72 33.80
N VAL A 38 -24.82 12.51 34.25
CA VAL A 38 -23.84 11.41 34.39
C VAL A 38 -23.27 11.01 33.03
N LEU A 39 -24.12 10.90 32.01
CA LEU A 39 -23.68 10.57 30.65
C LEU A 39 -22.74 11.64 30.10
N ARG A 40 -23.04 12.92 30.35
CA ARG A 40 -22.17 14.03 29.98
C ARG A 40 -20.82 13.92 30.70
N ALA A 41 -20.86 13.74 32.01
CA ALA A 41 -19.65 13.65 32.84
C ALA A 41 -18.74 12.50 32.38
N LEU A 42 -19.30 11.33 32.11
CA LEU A 42 -18.55 10.17 31.62
C LEU A 42 -18.02 10.37 30.19
N THR A 43 -18.78 11.02 29.30
CA THR A 43 -18.40 11.14 27.89
C THR A 43 -17.38 12.26 27.67
N LEU A 44 -17.54 13.41 28.33
CA LEU A 44 -16.66 14.58 28.20
C LEU A 44 -15.54 14.62 29.24
N HIS A 45 -15.59 13.76 30.27
CA HIS A 45 -14.68 13.76 31.41
C HIS A 45 -14.74 15.09 32.19
N GLU A 46 -15.95 15.61 32.37
CA GLU A 46 -16.25 16.81 33.15
C GLU A 46 -17.01 16.43 34.43
N ALA A 47 -16.94 17.26 35.47
CA ALA A 47 -17.73 17.04 36.68
C ALA A 47 -19.25 17.20 36.43
N THR A 48 -20.06 16.51 37.23
CA THR A 48 -21.52 16.73 37.25
C THR A 48 -21.86 18.06 37.94
N ALA A 49 -23.11 18.51 37.80
CA ALA A 49 -23.59 19.69 38.51
C ALA A 49 -23.55 19.52 40.04
N ASP A 50 -23.65 18.27 40.50
CA ASP A 50 -23.56 17.89 41.91
C ASP A 50 -22.11 17.78 42.44
N GLY A 51 -21.11 17.99 41.57
CA GLY A 51 -19.69 17.98 41.92
C GLY A 51 -19.05 16.60 41.94
N ASP A 52 -19.75 15.56 41.46
CA ASP A 52 -19.16 14.23 41.33
C ASP A 52 -18.12 14.22 40.22
N THR A 53 -16.93 13.75 40.56
CA THR A 53 -15.83 13.56 39.60
C THR A 53 -16.12 12.36 38.69
N PRO A 54 -15.71 12.39 37.41
CA PRO A 54 -15.85 11.25 36.49
C PRO A 54 -15.31 9.93 37.06
N GLU A 55 -14.22 9.98 37.82
CA GLU A 55 -13.59 8.81 38.45
C GLU A 55 -14.51 8.17 39.51
N ALA A 56 -15.22 8.98 40.29
CA ALA A 56 -16.19 8.50 41.28
C ALA A 56 -17.39 7.81 40.62
N LEU A 57 -17.74 8.25 39.41
CA LEU A 57 -18.77 7.66 38.55
C LEU A 57 -18.27 6.44 37.75
N GLY A 58 -16.99 6.06 37.90
CA GLY A 58 -16.39 4.90 37.24
C GLY A 58 -15.92 5.16 35.81
N ALA A 59 -15.64 6.41 35.44
CA ALA A 59 -15.05 6.74 34.16
C ALA A 59 -13.72 6.00 33.95
N VAL A 60 -13.51 5.55 32.72
CA VAL A 60 -12.26 4.92 32.31
C VAL A 60 -11.63 5.77 31.20
N PRO A 61 -10.35 6.15 31.33
CA PRO A 61 -9.68 6.99 30.36
C PRO A 61 -9.42 6.18 29.10
N LEU A 62 -10.35 6.23 28.14
CA LEU A 62 -10.19 5.69 26.80
C LEU A 62 -9.87 6.82 25.83
N LYS A 63 -9.48 6.49 24.60
CA LYS A 63 -9.18 7.47 23.55
C LYS A 63 -10.31 8.48 23.33
N SER A 64 -11.55 8.00 23.34
CA SER A 64 -12.75 8.84 23.38
C SER A 64 -13.98 8.01 23.73
N TRP A 65 -15.00 8.68 24.26
CA TRP A 65 -16.32 8.11 24.46
C TRP A 65 -17.34 8.75 23.52
N VAL A 66 -18.31 7.95 23.06
CA VAL A 66 -19.44 8.42 22.26
C VAL A 66 -20.74 7.84 22.79
N ALA A 67 -21.76 8.68 22.93
CA ALA A 67 -23.09 8.25 23.33
C ALA A 67 -24.01 8.09 22.12
N CYS A 68 -24.71 6.96 21.99
CA CYS A 68 -25.66 6.69 20.91
C CYS A 68 -27.01 6.24 21.45
N MET A 69 -28.08 6.64 20.77
CA MET A 69 -29.43 6.17 21.06
C MET A 69 -29.79 5.06 20.06
N LEU A 70 -30.12 3.89 20.58
CA LEU A 70 -30.53 2.74 19.77
C LEU A 70 -31.92 2.29 20.22
N LYS A 71 -32.91 3.17 20.03
CA LYS A 71 -34.31 2.82 20.27
C LYS A 71 -34.72 1.77 19.24
N ALA A 72 -35.25 0.63 19.71
CA ALA A 72 -35.82 -0.37 18.83
C ALA A 72 -37.06 0.21 18.13
N PRO A 73 -37.24 -0.02 16.81
CA PRO A 73 -38.46 0.38 16.14
C PRO A 73 -39.66 -0.34 16.74
N GLU A 74 -40.77 0.37 16.90
CA GLU A 74 -42.04 -0.17 17.39
C GLU A 74 -42.58 -1.24 16.42
N GLU A 75 -43.38 -2.19 16.91
CA GLU A 75 -43.81 -3.36 16.12
C GLU A 75 -44.52 -2.97 14.81
N GLU A 76 -45.25 -1.86 14.81
CA GLU A 76 -45.88 -1.29 13.62
C GLU A 76 -44.87 -0.81 12.56
N ALA A 77 -43.70 -0.31 13.01
CA ALA A 77 -42.61 0.12 12.14
C ALA A 77 -41.78 -1.04 11.56
N LEU A 78 -42.02 -2.29 11.99
CA LEU A 78 -41.40 -3.48 11.39
C LEU A 78 -41.99 -3.79 10.00
N GLN A 79 -43.18 -3.27 9.69
CA GLN A 79 -43.80 -3.42 8.36
C GLN A 79 -43.30 -2.40 7.33
N VAL A 80 -42.47 -1.45 7.75
CA VAL A 80 -41.94 -0.37 6.91
C VAL A 80 -40.62 -0.79 6.25
N HIS A 81 -40.31 -0.24 5.07
CA HIS A 81 -39.05 -0.50 4.36
C HIS A 81 -37.82 -0.17 5.22
N ASN A 82 -36.79 -1.01 5.16
CA ASN A 82 -35.59 -0.89 6.02
C ASN A 82 -34.91 0.49 5.97
N PHE A 83 -34.88 1.13 4.79
CA PHE A 83 -34.31 2.48 4.66
C PHE A 83 -35.10 3.55 5.44
N GLU A 84 -36.43 3.50 5.39
CA GLU A 84 -37.26 4.45 6.14
C GLU A 84 -37.10 4.24 7.64
N ARG A 85 -36.98 2.99 8.10
CA ARG A 85 -36.69 2.66 9.50
C ARG A 85 -35.39 3.31 9.98
N ILE A 86 -34.32 3.23 9.19
CA ILE A 86 -33.03 3.86 9.53
C ILE A 86 -33.16 5.39 9.57
N LEU A 87 -33.91 5.99 8.64
CA LEU A 87 -34.12 7.44 8.62
C LEU A 87 -34.93 7.92 9.82
N THR A 88 -35.98 7.20 10.20
CA THR A 88 -36.79 7.50 11.38
C THR A 88 -35.94 7.37 12.64
N GLN A 89 -35.18 6.28 12.79
CA GLN A 89 -34.27 6.10 13.92
C GLN A 89 -33.26 7.24 14.05
N ARG A 90 -32.70 7.72 12.92
CA ARG A 90 -31.79 8.87 12.91
C ARG A 90 -32.48 10.16 13.36
N ARG A 91 -33.73 10.38 12.96
CA ARG A 91 -34.51 11.57 13.38
C ARG A 91 -34.85 11.51 14.86
N ASP A 92 -35.23 10.34 15.36
CA ASP A 92 -35.52 10.12 16.77
C ASP A 92 -34.27 10.29 17.64
N GLU A 93 -33.11 9.83 17.16
CA GLU A 93 -31.83 10.06 17.83
C GLU A 93 -31.53 11.57 17.92
N ALA A 94 -31.72 12.30 16.82
CA ALA A 94 -31.50 13.74 16.81
C ALA A 94 -32.46 14.48 17.76
N SER A 95 -33.74 14.09 17.80
CA SER A 95 -34.73 14.71 18.69
C SER A 95 -34.45 14.40 20.17
N PHE A 96 -34.05 13.16 20.49
CA PHE A 96 -33.67 12.76 21.84
C PHE A 96 -32.52 13.61 22.38
N PHE A 97 -31.42 13.73 21.62
CA PHE A 97 -30.28 14.50 22.08
C PHE A 97 -30.52 16.03 22.06
N GLN A 98 -31.52 16.52 21.32
CA GLN A 98 -31.93 17.93 21.37
C GLN A 98 -32.90 18.25 22.53
N SER A 99 -33.53 17.23 23.12
CA SER A 99 -34.59 17.41 24.13
C SER A 99 -34.08 17.99 25.46
N ASN A 100 -32.81 17.74 25.81
CA ASN A 100 -32.22 18.15 27.08
C ASN A 100 -30.96 19.02 26.84
N PRO A 101 -30.78 20.14 27.57
CA PRO A 101 -29.58 20.98 27.46
C PRO A 101 -28.25 20.23 27.56
N GLU A 102 -28.14 19.25 28.46
CA GLU A 102 -26.89 18.50 28.66
C GLU A 102 -26.57 17.56 27.51
N LEU A 103 -27.61 16.91 26.97
CA LEU A 103 -27.50 16.07 25.78
C LEU A 103 -27.20 16.89 24.52
N LYS A 104 -27.75 18.10 24.45
CA LYS A 104 -27.47 19.03 23.35
C LYS A 104 -26.01 19.43 23.34
N ARG A 105 -25.43 19.70 24.52
CA ARG A 105 -23.99 20.00 24.66
C ARG A 105 -23.12 18.84 24.17
N LEU A 106 -23.52 17.59 24.42
CA LEU A 106 -22.84 16.41 23.86
C LEU A 106 -22.92 16.35 22.33
N MET A 107 -24.05 16.71 21.75
CA MET A 107 -24.21 16.77 20.29
C MET A 107 -23.33 17.87 19.68
N ASP A 108 -23.32 19.05 20.29
CA ASP A 108 -22.50 20.20 19.85
C ASP A 108 -21.00 19.87 19.94
N GLY A 109 -20.60 19.13 20.99
CA GLY A 109 -19.24 18.60 21.16
C GLY A 109 -18.86 17.43 20.25
N GLN A 110 -19.75 17.00 19.34
CA GLN A 110 -19.57 15.81 18.49
C GLN A 110 -19.25 14.54 19.30
N ALA A 111 -19.77 14.44 20.52
CA ALA A 111 -19.62 13.30 21.41
C ALA A 111 -20.90 12.44 21.51
N ALA A 112 -21.97 12.83 20.80
CA ALA A 112 -23.23 12.12 20.75
C ALA A 112 -23.76 11.88 19.34
N GLY A 113 -24.46 10.77 19.18
CA GLY A 113 -25.13 10.32 17.98
C GLY A 113 -24.30 9.40 17.09
N THR A 114 -24.99 8.59 16.30
CA THR A 114 -24.38 7.66 15.35
C THR A 114 -23.48 8.38 14.34
N GLY A 115 -23.87 9.59 13.92
CA GLY A 115 -23.07 10.41 13.01
C GLY A 115 -21.76 10.93 13.61
N ALA A 116 -21.69 11.11 14.93
CA ALA A 116 -20.44 11.43 15.62
C ALA A 116 -19.54 10.19 15.72
N LEU A 117 -20.13 9.03 16.04
CA LEU A 117 -19.41 7.76 16.09
C LEU A 117 -18.75 7.44 14.74
N ILE A 118 -19.46 7.59 13.62
CA ILE A 118 -18.92 7.37 12.28
C ILE A 118 -17.73 8.30 12.03
N ARG A 119 -17.88 9.60 12.31
CA ARG A 119 -16.79 10.58 12.11
C ARG A 119 -15.56 10.27 12.95
N HIS A 120 -15.74 9.84 14.20
CA HIS A 120 -14.63 9.39 15.04
C HIS A 120 -13.95 8.15 14.47
N LEU A 121 -14.72 7.14 14.05
CA LEU A 121 -14.17 5.92 13.42
C LEU A 121 -13.39 6.23 12.14
N GLU A 122 -13.96 7.06 11.27
CA GLU A 122 -13.29 7.51 10.03
C GLU A 122 -11.99 8.24 10.35
N LYS A 123 -12.02 9.21 11.27
CA LYS A 123 -10.81 9.95 11.68
C LYS A 123 -9.73 9.01 12.22
N GLN A 124 -10.08 8.05 13.07
CA GLN A 124 -9.12 7.09 13.60
C GLN A 124 -8.58 6.15 12.51
N TYR A 125 -9.44 5.70 11.60
CA TYR A 125 -9.03 4.87 10.48
C TYR A 125 -8.04 5.59 9.55
N TYR A 126 -8.33 6.84 9.16
CA TYR A 126 -7.42 7.65 8.35
C TYR A 126 -6.10 7.96 9.07
N ASN A 127 -6.15 8.23 10.37
CA ASN A 127 -4.94 8.42 11.17
C ASN A 127 -4.10 7.15 11.19
N TYR A 128 -4.70 5.98 11.40
CA TYR A 128 -3.99 4.71 11.35
C TYR A 128 -3.39 4.43 9.97
N LEU A 129 -4.17 4.69 8.91
CA LEU A 129 -3.75 4.46 7.53
C LEU A 129 -2.53 5.32 7.17
N SER A 130 -2.55 6.60 7.55
CA SER A 130 -1.49 7.55 7.25
C SER A 130 -0.23 7.35 8.08
N THR A 131 -0.36 7.10 9.39
CA THR A 131 0.78 7.02 10.31
C THR A 131 1.47 5.66 10.30
N THR A 132 0.68 4.58 10.37
CA THR A 132 1.21 3.25 10.68
C THR A 132 1.19 2.37 9.45
N TRP A 133 0.02 2.25 8.81
CA TRP A 133 -0.16 1.30 7.72
C TRP A 133 0.66 1.68 6.49
N LYS A 134 0.60 2.95 6.04
CA LYS A 134 1.32 3.39 4.84
C LYS A 134 2.82 3.17 4.94
N ALA A 135 3.43 3.57 6.06
CA ALA A 135 4.87 3.41 6.27
C ALA A 135 5.27 1.92 6.31
N GLY A 136 4.54 1.11 7.08
CA GLY A 136 4.81 -0.32 7.19
C GLY A 136 4.58 -1.08 5.89
N ALA A 137 3.50 -0.77 5.17
CA ALA A 137 3.17 -1.37 3.89
C ALA A 137 4.22 -0.99 2.83
N MET A 138 4.62 0.29 2.77
CA MET A 138 5.62 0.72 1.80
C MET A 138 6.99 0.12 2.06
N SER A 139 7.42 0.04 3.32
CA SER A 139 8.67 -0.63 3.66
C SER A 139 8.68 -2.10 3.25
N LYS A 140 7.58 -2.83 3.48
CA LYS A 140 7.43 -4.22 3.04
C LYS A 140 7.45 -4.36 1.52
N LEU A 141 6.77 -3.46 0.81
CA LEU A 141 6.75 -3.45 -0.66
C LEU A 141 8.13 -3.18 -1.25
N LEU A 142 8.84 -2.18 -0.74
CA LEU A 142 10.21 -1.86 -1.18
C LEU A 142 11.15 -3.03 -0.90
N LYS A 143 11.09 -3.62 0.28
CA LYS A 143 11.88 -4.81 0.59
C LYS A 143 11.60 -5.97 -0.37
N LYS A 144 10.33 -6.20 -0.71
CA LYS A 144 9.95 -7.22 -1.69
C LYS A 144 10.42 -6.88 -3.10
N LEU A 145 10.39 -5.61 -3.48
CA LEU A 145 10.93 -5.14 -4.75
C LEU A 145 12.43 -5.44 -4.83
N ASP A 146 13.21 -5.07 -3.81
CA ASP A 146 14.65 -5.31 -3.75
C ASP A 146 14.97 -6.82 -3.80
N GLU A 147 14.21 -7.64 -3.06
CA GLU A 147 14.34 -9.10 -3.10
C GLU A 147 14.07 -9.65 -4.51
N THR A 148 13.04 -9.15 -5.20
CA THR A 148 12.72 -9.58 -6.57
C THR A 148 13.74 -9.09 -7.60
N GLU A 149 14.23 -7.86 -7.48
CA GLU A 149 15.28 -7.33 -8.36
C GLU A 149 16.58 -8.11 -8.20
N PHE A 150 16.94 -8.46 -6.97
CA PHE A 150 18.09 -9.31 -6.69
C PHE A 150 17.94 -10.70 -7.33
N GLN A 151 16.78 -11.33 -7.20
CA GLN A 151 16.50 -12.62 -7.84
C GLN A 151 16.55 -12.54 -9.37
N LEU A 152 15.99 -11.48 -9.97
CA LEU A 152 16.06 -11.25 -11.41
C LEU A 152 17.50 -11.06 -11.88
N SER A 153 18.30 -10.30 -11.13
CA SER A 153 19.74 -10.13 -11.40
C SER A 153 20.49 -11.47 -11.33
N MET A 154 20.22 -12.31 -10.33
CA MET A 154 20.80 -13.66 -10.23
C MET A 154 20.42 -14.56 -11.42
N MET A 155 19.24 -14.38 -12.01
CA MET A 155 18.81 -15.11 -13.21
C MET A 155 19.36 -14.52 -14.51
N GLY A 156 20.17 -13.46 -14.45
CA GLY A 156 20.69 -12.76 -15.62
C GLY A 156 19.63 -11.96 -16.38
N ILE A 157 18.47 -11.71 -15.77
CA ILE A 157 17.40 -10.88 -16.35
C ILE A 157 17.75 -9.43 -16.04
N VAL A 158 18.26 -8.74 -17.05
CA VAL A 158 18.67 -7.34 -16.98
C VAL A 158 17.44 -6.43 -16.97
N LYS A 159 17.49 -5.33 -16.20
CA LYS A 159 16.44 -4.30 -16.21
C LYS A 159 16.24 -3.78 -17.63
N ALA A 160 14.99 -3.49 -18.00
CA ALA A 160 14.66 -3.02 -19.36
C ALA A 160 15.46 -1.78 -19.78
N SER A 161 15.77 -0.88 -18.84
CA SER A 161 16.59 0.32 -19.06
C SER A 161 18.06 0.04 -19.36
N GLU A 162 18.59 -1.08 -18.88
CA GLU A 162 20.00 -1.47 -19.03
C GLU A 162 20.21 -2.47 -20.17
N ARG A 163 19.12 -3.02 -20.70
CA ARG A 163 19.13 -4.08 -21.71
C ARG A 163 19.84 -3.66 -22.99
N ASP A 164 19.60 -2.42 -23.44
CA ASP A 164 20.21 -1.90 -24.67
C ASP A 164 21.70 -1.64 -24.50
N GLU A 165 22.12 -1.17 -23.33
CA GLU A 165 23.54 -0.93 -23.04
C GLU A 165 24.30 -2.25 -22.90
N LEU A 166 23.72 -3.24 -22.22
CA LEU A 166 24.31 -4.57 -22.11
C LEU A 166 24.33 -5.31 -23.45
N ALA A 167 23.30 -5.11 -24.29
CA ALA A 167 23.29 -5.60 -25.66
C ALA A 167 24.38 -4.94 -26.50
N ARG A 168 24.59 -3.62 -26.39
CA ARG A 168 25.71 -2.92 -27.06
C ARG A 168 27.06 -3.43 -26.60
N GLN A 169 27.27 -3.63 -25.30
CA GLN A 169 28.51 -4.17 -24.76
C GLN A 169 28.78 -5.59 -25.25
N GLU A 170 27.74 -6.44 -25.32
CA GLU A 170 27.89 -7.81 -25.82
C GLU A 170 28.13 -7.86 -27.34
N VAL A 171 27.48 -6.97 -28.11
CA VAL A 171 27.77 -6.78 -29.54
C VAL A 171 29.19 -6.28 -29.75
N ALA A 172 29.65 -5.30 -28.97
CA ALA A 172 31.02 -4.81 -29.03
C ALA A 172 32.04 -5.90 -28.66
N ARG A 173 31.74 -6.74 -27.67
CA ARG A 173 32.59 -7.90 -27.31
C ARG A 173 32.67 -8.92 -28.44
N ARG A 174 31.58 -9.18 -29.14
CA ARG A 174 31.51 -10.21 -30.20
C ARG A 174 31.93 -9.72 -31.58
N VAL A 175 31.72 -8.46 -31.91
CA VAL A 175 31.86 -7.90 -33.26
C VAL A 175 32.81 -6.69 -33.30
N GLY A 176 33.30 -6.23 -32.15
CA GLY A 176 34.25 -5.13 -32.06
C GLY A 176 35.65 -5.47 -32.59
N PRO A 177 36.52 -4.46 -32.74
CA PRO A 177 37.88 -4.64 -33.23
C PRO A 177 38.68 -5.58 -32.31
N GLY A 178 39.24 -6.65 -32.90
CA GLY A 178 39.95 -7.71 -32.18
C GLY A 178 39.05 -8.83 -31.63
N SER A 179 37.77 -8.86 -32.00
CA SER A 179 36.89 -9.98 -31.66
C SER A 179 37.12 -11.19 -32.57
N PRO A 180 36.80 -12.41 -32.10
CA PRO A 180 36.93 -13.62 -32.91
C PRO A 180 36.10 -13.59 -34.20
N VAL A 181 34.93 -12.94 -34.16
CA VAL A 181 34.05 -12.80 -35.33
C VAL A 181 34.58 -11.76 -36.31
N SER A 182 35.13 -10.65 -35.80
CA SER A 182 35.81 -9.66 -36.63
C SER A 182 36.99 -10.29 -37.37
N ASP A 183 37.80 -11.08 -36.68
CA ASP A 183 38.96 -11.76 -37.28
C ASP A 183 38.53 -12.82 -38.32
N LEU A 184 37.48 -13.58 -38.05
CA LEU A 184 36.88 -14.51 -39.01
C LEU A 184 36.36 -13.79 -40.25
N TYR A 185 35.70 -12.65 -40.08
CA TYR A 185 35.20 -11.83 -41.18
C TYR A 185 36.34 -11.23 -42.00
N SER A 186 37.38 -10.71 -41.37
CA SER A 186 38.57 -10.18 -42.04
C SER A 186 39.31 -11.27 -42.84
N ARG A 187 39.43 -12.49 -42.29
CA ARG A 187 40.02 -13.63 -43.01
C ARG A 187 39.18 -14.05 -44.21
N PHE A 188 37.86 -14.14 -44.04
CA PHE A 188 36.95 -14.45 -45.14
C PHE A 188 37.05 -13.42 -46.27
N LEU A 189 37.06 -12.11 -45.93
CA LEU A 189 37.23 -11.05 -46.92
C LEU A 189 38.57 -11.18 -47.66
N LEU A 190 39.66 -11.43 -46.94
CA LEU A 190 40.97 -11.63 -47.55
C LEU A 190 40.98 -12.83 -48.50
N ASP A 191 40.38 -13.95 -48.11
CA ASP A 191 40.31 -15.16 -48.94
C ASP A 191 39.41 -14.97 -50.17
N SER A 192 38.26 -14.30 -50.03
CA SER A 192 37.38 -13.97 -51.15
C SER A 192 38.04 -13.00 -52.13
N ILE A 193 38.63 -11.90 -51.63
CA ILE A 193 39.34 -10.93 -52.47
C ILE A 193 40.54 -11.60 -53.16
N ARG A 194 41.29 -12.45 -52.44
CA ARG A 194 42.39 -13.21 -53.03
C ARG A 194 41.90 -14.15 -54.12
N GLY A 195 40.78 -14.85 -53.90
CA GLY A 195 40.16 -15.71 -54.89
C GLY A 195 39.76 -14.96 -56.16
N GLU A 196 39.07 -13.83 -56.01
CA GLU A 196 38.62 -12.99 -57.13
C GLU A 196 39.79 -12.32 -57.86
N LEU A 197 40.77 -11.80 -57.13
CA LEU A 197 41.96 -11.18 -57.70
C LEU A 197 42.82 -12.21 -58.44
N CYS A 198 43.04 -13.41 -57.87
CA CYS A 198 43.74 -14.48 -58.55
C CYS A 198 43.01 -14.96 -59.80
N ALA A 199 41.67 -15.04 -59.76
CA ALA A 199 40.87 -15.37 -60.94
C ALA A 199 40.99 -14.28 -62.03
N SER A 200 40.92 -13.01 -61.65
CA SER A 200 41.09 -11.87 -62.55
C SER A 200 42.48 -11.80 -63.17
N VAL A 201 43.53 -11.94 -62.35
CA VAL A 201 44.94 -11.96 -62.82
C VAL A 201 45.20 -13.14 -63.75
N ARG A 202 44.67 -14.33 -63.44
CA ARG A 202 44.78 -15.49 -64.35
C ARG A 202 44.04 -15.26 -65.66
N ALA A 203 42.86 -14.65 -65.64
CA ALA A 203 42.13 -14.31 -66.86
C ALA A 203 42.90 -13.28 -67.71
N SER A 204 43.50 -12.26 -67.09
CA SER A 204 44.32 -11.27 -67.78
C SER A 204 45.62 -11.87 -68.33
N LEU A 205 46.27 -12.78 -67.61
CA LEU A 205 47.46 -13.50 -68.08
C LEU A 205 47.15 -14.49 -69.21
N ALA A 206 45.98 -15.14 -69.20
CA ALA A 206 45.54 -16.00 -70.29
C ALA A 206 45.35 -15.24 -71.61
N HIS A 207 45.04 -13.94 -71.56
CA HIS A 207 44.99 -13.08 -72.75
C HIS A 207 46.35 -12.67 -73.31
N LEU A 208 47.45 -12.86 -72.56
CA LEU A 208 48.80 -12.49 -72.99
C LEU A 208 49.54 -13.60 -73.76
N GLY A 209 48.92 -14.78 -73.93
CA GLY A 209 49.48 -15.89 -74.72
C GLY A 209 50.73 -16.54 -74.10
N PRO A 210 51.11 -17.76 -74.54
CA PRO A 210 52.34 -18.38 -74.06
C PRO A 210 53.53 -17.71 -74.74
N THR A 211 54.23 -16.83 -74.05
CA THR A 211 55.63 -16.54 -74.39
C THR A 211 56.45 -17.74 -73.94
N GLU A 212 56.90 -18.52 -74.92
CA GLU A 212 57.98 -19.50 -74.74
C GLU A 212 59.21 -18.79 -74.18
N GLU A 213 59.41 -18.84 -72.87
CA GLU A 213 60.73 -18.87 -72.25
C GLU A 213 60.59 -19.32 -70.79
N ALA A 214 61.28 -20.41 -70.49
CA ALA A 214 61.24 -21.14 -69.24
C ALA A 214 61.78 -20.34 -68.06
N VAL A 215 61.14 -20.44 -66.88
CA VAL A 215 61.88 -20.47 -65.61
C VAL A 215 61.20 -21.45 -64.65
N VAL A 216 61.88 -22.58 -64.44
CA VAL A 216 61.67 -23.50 -63.33
C VAL A 216 61.84 -22.73 -62.03
N TRP A 217 60.79 -22.66 -61.21
CA TRP A 217 60.91 -22.36 -59.78
C TRP A 217 60.50 -23.59 -59.00
N GLU A 218 61.40 -24.57 -58.95
CA GLU A 218 61.48 -25.47 -57.81
C GLU A 218 62.44 -24.86 -56.77
N ALA A 219 61.87 -24.46 -55.64
CA ALA A 219 62.49 -24.38 -54.31
C ALA A 219 61.31 -24.12 -53.36
N GLY A 220 60.90 -24.99 -52.44
CA GLY A 220 61.71 -25.72 -51.47
C GLY A 220 61.73 -24.93 -50.16
N ALA A 221 60.87 -25.30 -49.19
CA ALA A 221 61.15 -25.20 -47.76
C ALA A 221 60.02 -25.87 -46.94
N VAL A 222 60.50 -26.75 -46.05
CA VAL A 222 59.91 -27.37 -44.86
C VAL A 222 58.99 -26.44 -44.07
#